data_AF-A0A538A0Y8-F1
#
_entry.id   AF-A0A538A0Y8-F1
#
_cell.length_a   1.000
_cell.length_b   1.000
_cell.length_c   1.000
_cell.angle_alpha   90.00
_cell.angle_beta   90.00
_cell.angle_gamma   90.00
#
_symmetry.space_group_name_H-M   'P 1'
#
loop_
_entity.id
_entity.type
_entity.pdbx_description
1 polymer ?
#
loop_
_entity_poly.entity_id
_entity_poly.type
_entity_poly.pdbx_seq_one_letter_code
_entity_poly.pdbx_strand_id
1 'polypeptide(L)' 'MALRCPECEWNGGGSYSQQIVDRLDEALERGTESVLEDLNVLIRANMEDQIDRFVSALSADHILPEDF' A
#
# COMPACT_ATOMS: atom_id res chain seq x y z
N MET A 1 -16.35 27.85 -11.43
CA MET A 1 -15.44 28.21 -10.32
C MET A 1 -14.08 27.62 -10.64
N ALA A 2 -13.02 28.43 -10.63
CA ALA A 2 -11.66 27.94 -10.80
C ALA A 2 -11.07 27.63 -9.42
N LEU A 3 -10.35 26.52 -9.29
CA LEU A 3 -9.54 26.24 -8.11
C LEU A 3 -8.26 27.07 -8.23
N ARG A 4 -7.90 27.75 -7.15
CA ARG A 4 -6.65 28.51 -7.04
C ARG A 4 -5.77 27.85 -6.01
N CYS A 5 -4.56 27.46 -6.41
CA CYS A 5 -3.55 27.06 -5.45
C CYS A 5 -3.04 28.30 -4.70
N PRO A 6 -3.09 28.34 -3.36
CA PRO A 6 -2.60 29.49 -2.61
C PRO A 6 -1.06 29.61 -2.59
N GLU A 7 -0.34 28.52 -2.88
CA GLU A 7 1.13 28.49 -2.78
C GLU A 7 1.84 28.97 -4.05
N CYS A 8 1.28 28.67 -5.23
CA CYS A 8 1.89 29.00 -6.52
C CYS A 8 0.98 29.81 -7.45
N GLU A 9 -0.17 30.27 -6.94
CA GLU A 9 -1.20 31.05 -7.65
C GLU A 9 -1.75 30.42 -8.93
N TRP A 10 -1.48 29.12 -9.14
CA TRP A 10 -2.01 28.40 -10.28
C TRP A 10 -3.54 28.44 -10.26
N ASN A 11 -4.12 28.92 -11.37
CA ASN A 11 -5.55 28.92 -11.59
C ASN A 11 -5.88 27.80 -12.56
N GLY A 12 -6.64 26.82 -12.07
CA GLY A 12 -7.03 25.66 -12.86
C GLY A 12 -8.45 25.23 -12.57
N GLY A 13 -9.17 24.92 -13.62
CA GLY A 13 -10.53 24.42 -13.55
C GLY A 13 -11.03 24.08 -14.95
N GLY A 14 -11.70 22.94 -15.08
CA GLY A 14 -12.30 22.47 -16.32
C GLY A 14 -13.54 21.64 -16.01
N SER A 15 -14.51 21.64 -16.92
CA SER A 15 -15.63 20.69 -16.87
C SER A 15 -15.20 19.40 -17.57
N TYR A 16 -15.12 18.31 -16.82
CA TYR A 16 -14.87 16.99 -17.36
C TYR A 16 -16.18 16.21 -17.40
N SER A 17 -16.35 15.38 -18.42
CA SER A 17 -17.51 14.48 -18.45
C SER A 17 -17.40 13.43 -17.37
N GLN A 18 -18.53 12.94 -16.88
CA GLN A 18 -18.59 11.85 -15.91
C GLN A 18 -17.77 10.64 -16.38
N GLN A 19 -17.85 10.29 -17.67
CA GLN A 19 -17.08 9.20 -18.28
C GLN A 19 -15.56 9.36 -18.14
N ILE A 20 -15.03 10.58 -18.13
CA ILE A 20 -13.58 10.81 -17.94
C ILE A 20 -13.20 10.60 -16.47
N VAL A 21 -14.06 11.06 -15.55
CA VAL A 21 -13.86 10.89 -14.11
C VAL A 21 -13.92 9.41 -13.74
N ASP A 22 -14.95 8.70 -14.18
CA ASP A 22 -15.14 7.27 -13.89
C ASP A 22 -13.94 6.44 -14.37
N ARG A 23 -13.44 6.72 -15.59
CA ARG A 23 -12.27 6.00 -16.13
C ARG A 23 -10.98 6.29 -15.35
N LEU A 24 -10.83 7.51 -14.83
CA LEU A 24 -9.70 7.84 -13.98
C LEU A 24 -9.80 7.09 -12.65
N ASP A 25 -10.97 7.08 -12.02
CA ASP A 25 -11.20 6.39 -10.75
C ASP A 25 -10.91 4.89 -10.88
N GLU A 26 -11.41 4.23 -11.92
CA GLU A 26 -11.09 2.82 -12.19
C GLU A 26 -9.58 2.58 -12.38
N ALA A 27 -8.87 3.51 -13.02
CA ALA A 27 -7.43 3.38 -13.21
C ALA A 27 -6.66 3.56 -11.88
N LEU A 28 -7.12 4.47 -11.02
CA LEU A 28 -6.55 4.66 -9.69
C LEU A 28 -6.78 3.46 -8.78
N GLU A 29 -7.97 2.86 -8.83
CA GLU A 29 -8.29 1.66 -8.05
C GLU A 29 -7.40 0.49 -8.46
N ARG A 30 -7.30 0.19 -9.76
CA ARG A 30 -6.41 -0.86 -10.28
C ARG A 30 -4.94 -0.63 -9.91
N GLY A 31 -4.48 0.62 -10.02
CA GLY A 31 -3.11 0.96 -9.65
C GLY A 31 -2.84 0.75 -8.17
N THR A 32 -3.80 1.11 -7.32
CA THR A 32 -3.70 0.92 -5.86
C THR A 32 -3.66 -0.55 -5.50
N GLU A 33 -4.52 -1.37 -6.11
CA GLU A 33 -4.55 -2.82 -5.88
C GLU A 33 -3.21 -3.46 -6.26
N SER A 34 -2.68 -3.14 -7.44
CA SER A 34 -1.37 -3.65 -7.88
C SER A 34 -0.24 -3.30 -6.93
N VAL A 35 -0.19 -2.06 -6.41
CA VAL A 35 0.84 -1.64 -5.45
C VAL A 35 0.72 -2.39 -4.13
N LEU A 36 -0.51 -2.63 -3.65
CA LEU A 36 -0.75 -3.37 -2.41
C LEU A 36 -0.41 -4.86 -2.56
N GLU A 37 -0.68 -5.46 -3.71
CA GLU A 37 -0.27 -6.84 -4.00
C GLU A 37 1.26 -6.98 -3.98
N ASP A 38 1.98 -6.09 -4.67
CA ASP A 38 3.44 -6.09 -4.69
C ASP A 38 4.03 -5.88 -3.30
N LEU A 39 3.47 -4.95 -2.52
CA LEU A 39 3.89 -4.71 -1.14
C LEU A 39 3.71 -5.96 -0.27
N ASN A 40 2.59 -6.68 -0.41
CA ASN A 40 2.34 -7.90 0.35
C ASN A 40 3.36 -9.00 0.02
N VAL A 41 3.76 -9.13 -1.24
CA VAL A 41 4.82 -10.08 -1.65
C VAL A 41 6.13 -9.71 -0.97
N LEU A 42 6.51 -8.43 -0.99
CA LEU A 42 7.74 -7.95 -0.35
C LEU A 42 7.75 -8.15 1.16
N ILE A 43 6.63 -7.88 1.85
CA ILE A 43 6.49 -8.12 3.29
C ILE A 43 6.71 -9.59 3.60
N ARG A 44 6.08 -10.51 2.85
CA ARG A 44 6.26 -11.96 3.05
C ARG A 44 7.71 -12.38 2.84
N ALA A 45 8.33 -11.93 1.75
CA ALA A 45 9.74 -12.24 1.46
C ALA A 45 10.69 -11.70 2.53
N ASN A 46 10.42 -10.52 3.09
CA ASN A 46 11.24 -9.93 4.14
C ASN A 46 11.13 -10.68 5.48
N MET A 47 9.98 -11.31 5.74
CA MET A 47 9.69 -12.02 6.98
C MET A 47 10.10 -13.50 6.97
N GLU A 48 10.38 -14.09 5.80
CA GLU A 48 10.67 -15.53 5.66
C GLU A 48 11.80 -16.02 6.59
N ASP A 49 12.97 -15.38 6.54
CA ASP A 49 14.11 -15.73 7.41
C ASP A 49 13.82 -15.49 8.91
N GLN A 50 12.98 -14.52 9.24
CA GLN A 50 12.57 -14.29 10.64
C GLN A 50 11.65 -15.40 11.14
N ILE A 51 10.73 -15.87 10.28
CA ILE A 51 9.84 -16.99 10.57
C ILE A 51 10.65 -18.27 10.78
N ASP A 52 11.61 -18.56 9.89
CA ASP A 52 12.45 -19.76 10.00
C ASP A 52 13.27 -19.79 11.29
N ARG A 53 13.83 -18.64 11.67
CA ARG A 53 14.55 -18.49 12.94
C ARG A 53 13.63 -18.66 14.14
N PHE A 54 12.42 -18.11 14.07
CA PHE A 54 11.42 -18.23 15.12
C PHE A 54 10.97 -19.69 15.30
N VAL A 55 10.68 -20.40 14.20
CA VAL A 55 10.34 -21.83 14.22
C VAL A 55 11.49 -22.67 14.78
N SER A 56 12.73 -22.37 14.40
CA SER A 56 13.90 -23.05 14.93
C SER A 56 14.07 -22.83 16.43
N ALA A 57 13.83 -21.61 16.91
CA ALA A 57 13.90 -21.26 18.33
C ALA A 57 12.79 -21.94 19.14
N LEU A 58 11.56 -22.00 18.63
CA LEU A 58 10.47 -22.77 19.23
C LEU A 58 10.81 -24.26 19.31
N SER A 59 11.34 -24.83 18.23
CA SER A 59 11.69 -26.27 18.18
C SER A 59 12.86 -26.64 19.10
N ALA A 60 13.69 -25.66 19.47
CA ALA A 60 14.80 -25.82 20.38
C ALA A 60 14.46 -25.45 21.84
N ASP A 61 13.17 -25.20 22.15
CA ASP A 61 12.71 -24.72 23.46
C ASP A 61 13.39 -23.42 23.94
N HIS A 62 13.89 -22.61 23.00
CA HIS A 62 14.47 -21.29 23.30
C HIS A 62 13.41 -20.20 23.49
N ILE A 63 12.17 -20.47 23.08
CA ILE A 63 11.01 -19.61 23.26
C ILE A 63 9.94 -20.46 23.93
N LEU A 64 9.55 -20.05 25.13
CA LEU A 64 8.57 -20.72 25.97
C LEU A 64 7.29 -19.88 26.08
N PRO A 65 6.16 -20.48 26.48
CA PRO A 65 4.92 -19.74 26.68
C PRO A 65 5.04 -18.56 27.64
N GLU A 66 5.94 -18.61 28.62
CA GLU A 66 6.22 -17.51 29.56
C GLU A 66 6.92 -16.28 28.95
N ASP A 67 7.42 -16.37 27.71
CA ASP A 67 8.11 -15.26 27.02
C ASP A 67 7.16 -14.26 26.34
N PHE A 68 5.83 -14.47 26.43
CA PHE A 68 4.77 -13.63 25.83
C PHE A 68 3.82 -13.06 26.89
#